data_AF-A0A9Q1MQC7-F1
#
_entry.id   AF-A0A9Q1MQC7-F1
#
_cell.length_a   1.000
_cell.length_b   1.000
_cell.length_c   1.000
_cell.angle_alpha   90.00
_cell.angle_beta   90.00
_cell.angle_gamma   90.00
#
_symmetry.space_group_name_H-M   'P 1'
#
loop_
_entity.id
_entity.type
_entity.pdbx_description
1 polymer ?
#
loop_
_entity_poly.entity_id
_entity_poly.type
_entity_poly.pdbx_seq_one_letter_code
_entity_poly.pdbx_strand_id
1 'polypeptide(L)'
;MLPEGFSRIIIGVHFVLVGFNFLKQNQIRTKLLVGGGVDVSEYGPDCTHLIVDRTIYDDPICVAARRDGKVLVTGLWVEHSFDLGMTVDPVSDKAELKGEKYELAKKLKKIKLVNHRWLEDCLMAWEILPEARYD
;
A
#
# COMPACT_ATOMS: atom_id res chain seq x y z
N MET A 1 -7.29 30.51 2.89
CA MET A 1 -6.26 30.64 1.84
C MET A 1 -5.34 29.45 2.02
N LEU A 2 -5.46 28.41 1.19
CA LEU A 2 -4.58 27.24 1.27
C LEU A 2 -3.23 27.61 0.63
N PRO A 3 -2.08 27.16 1.17
CA PRO A 3 -0.77 27.53 0.64
C PRO A 3 -0.63 27.00 -0.79
N GLU A 4 -0.30 27.89 -1.72
CA GLU A 4 0.06 27.57 -3.10
C GLU A 4 1.33 26.72 -3.08
N GLY A 5 1.18 25.39 -3.19
CA GLY A 5 2.30 24.47 -3.10
C GLY A 5 1.93 23.02 -2.81
N PHE A 6 0.71 22.73 -2.33
CA PHE A 6 0.19 21.36 -2.35
C PHE A 6 -0.21 21.03 -3.79
N SER A 7 0.79 20.57 -4.54
CA SER A 7 0.63 19.97 -5.85
C SER A 7 -0.60 19.07 -5.85
N ARG A 8 -1.31 19.13 -6.97
CA ARG A 8 -2.48 18.32 -7.35
C ARG A 8 -2.12 16.83 -7.50
N ILE A 9 -1.49 16.27 -6.47
CA ILE A 9 -0.88 14.96 -6.47
C ILE A 9 -1.98 13.91 -6.58
N ILE A 10 -3.11 14.08 -5.90
CA ILE A 10 -4.12 13.03 -5.73
C ILE A 10 -5.30 13.18 -6.72
N ILE A 11 -5.09 13.90 -7.83
CA ILE A 11 -6.13 14.03 -8.87
C ILE A 11 -6.41 12.68 -9.52
N GLY A 12 -7.70 12.34 -9.68
CA GLY A 12 -8.17 11.09 -10.27
C GLY A 12 -8.30 9.93 -9.28
N VAL A 13 -7.90 10.14 -8.03
CA VAL A 13 -8.06 9.17 -6.95
C VAL A 13 -9.48 9.26 -6.39
N HIS A 14 -10.30 8.26 -6.69
CA HIS A 14 -11.63 8.05 -6.13
C HIS A 14 -11.50 6.96 -5.08
N PHE A 15 -11.56 7.32 -3.80
CA PHE A 15 -11.11 6.47 -2.72
C PHE A 15 -12.20 6.06 -1.75
N VAL A 16 -11.98 4.89 -1.14
CA VAL A 16 -12.74 4.37 0.00
C VAL A 16 -11.76 4.03 1.12
N LEU A 17 -12.10 4.38 2.36
CA LEU A 17 -11.32 4.08 3.56
C LEU A 17 -11.96 2.93 4.34
N VAL A 18 -11.19 1.88 4.63
CA VAL A 18 -11.69 0.70 5.36
C VAL A 18 -10.77 0.33 6.53
N GLY A 19 -11.35 -0.02 7.68
CA GLY A 19 -10.63 -0.51 8.86
C GLY A 19 -9.92 0.55 9.70
N PHE A 20 -10.12 1.83 9.39
CA PHE A 20 -9.56 2.94 10.17
C PHE A 20 -10.35 3.19 11.46
N ASN A 21 -9.64 3.66 12.49
CA ASN A 21 -10.31 4.35 13.60
C ASN A 21 -10.71 5.77 13.19
N PHE A 22 -11.69 6.36 13.86
CA PHE A 22 -12.26 7.67 13.53
C PHE A 22 -11.21 8.79 13.37
N LEU A 23 -10.24 8.88 14.29
CA LEU A 23 -9.23 9.94 14.27
C LEU A 23 -8.30 9.81 13.05
N LYS A 24 -7.78 8.61 12.81
CA LYS A 24 -6.89 8.33 11.67
C LYS A 24 -7.64 8.46 10.34
N GLN A 25 -8.87 7.98 10.28
CA GLN A 25 -9.73 8.10 9.09
C GLN A 25 -9.94 9.57 8.70
N ASN A 26 -10.27 10.43 9.66
CA ASN A 26 -10.49 11.85 9.40
C ASN A 26 -9.20 12.55 8.94
N GLN A 27 -8.06 12.22 9.53
CA GLN A 27 -6.77 12.78 9.12
C GLN A 27 -6.42 12.39 7.67
N ILE A 28 -6.53 11.11 7.35
CA ILE A 28 -6.26 10.58 6.00
C ILE A 28 -7.23 11.14 4.98
N ARG A 29 -8.54 11.16 5.29
CA ARG A 29 -9.58 11.74 4.43
C ARG A 29 -9.31 13.21 4.16
N THR A 30 -9.00 14.00 5.19
CA THR A 30 -8.71 15.44 5.03
C THR A 30 -7.52 15.66 4.12
N LYS A 31 -6.43 14.90 4.31
CA LYS A 31 -5.27 14.94 3.43
C LYS A 31 -5.68 14.64 1.98
N LEU A 32 -6.32 13.50 1.72
CA LEU A 32 -6.73 13.10 0.37
C LEU A 32 -7.61 14.15 -0.32
N LEU A 33 -8.59 14.71 0.38
CA LEU A 33 -9.46 15.76 -0.15
C LEU A 33 -8.68 17.04 -0.49
N VAL A 34 -7.76 17.47 0.39
CA VAL A 34 -6.88 18.62 0.14
C VAL A 34 -5.97 18.36 -1.08
N GLY A 35 -5.56 17.12 -1.29
CA GLY A 35 -4.76 16.69 -2.45
C GLY A 35 -5.55 16.56 -3.76
N GLY A 36 -6.87 16.74 -3.75
CA GLY A 36 -7.74 16.64 -4.92
C GLY A 36 -8.39 15.26 -5.14
N GLY A 37 -8.28 14.35 -4.17
CA GLY A 37 -8.98 13.07 -4.18
C GLY A 37 -10.48 13.22 -3.93
N VAL A 38 -11.26 12.26 -4.40
CA VAL A 38 -12.72 12.20 -4.25
C VAL A 38 -13.07 11.03 -3.34
N ASP A 39 -13.73 11.30 -2.22
CA ASP A 39 -14.24 10.26 -1.35
C ASP A 39 -15.56 9.73 -1.90
N VAL A 40 -15.59 8.47 -2.36
CA VAL A 40 -16.80 7.85 -2.93
C VAL A 40 -17.67 7.17 -1.88
N SER A 41 -17.27 7.21 -0.60
CA SER A 41 -17.96 6.66 0.59
C SER A 41 -18.15 5.14 0.61
N GLU A 42 -18.44 4.52 -0.53
CA GLU A 42 -18.69 3.09 -0.70
C GLU A 42 -17.89 2.51 -1.88
N TYR A 43 -17.54 1.23 -1.77
CA TYR A 43 -16.80 0.53 -2.81
C TYR A 43 -17.70 0.24 -4.02
N GLY A 44 -17.24 0.57 -5.22
CA GLY A 44 -18.02 0.42 -6.45
C GLY A 44 -17.22 0.68 -7.73
N PRO A 45 -17.91 0.75 -8.89
CA PRO A 45 -17.26 0.95 -10.19
C PRO A 45 -16.41 2.22 -10.26
N ASP A 46 -16.90 3.29 -9.64
CA ASP A 46 -16.25 4.61 -9.63
C ASP A 46 -15.05 4.70 -8.66
N CYS A 47 -14.88 3.70 -7.79
CA CYS A 47 -13.72 3.61 -6.91
C CYS A 47 -12.48 3.25 -7.74
N THR A 48 -11.40 4.01 -7.59
CA THR A 48 -10.09 3.69 -8.17
C THR A 48 -9.10 3.16 -7.12
N HIS A 49 -9.24 3.61 -5.87
CA HIS A 49 -8.32 3.25 -4.78
C HIS A 49 -9.08 2.74 -3.54
N LEU A 50 -8.77 1.52 -3.11
CA LEU A 50 -9.16 1.03 -1.80
C LEU A 50 -8.00 1.26 -0.83
N ILE A 51 -8.22 2.11 0.17
CA ILE A 51 -7.21 2.45 1.16
C ILE A 51 -7.61 1.78 2.47
N VAL A 52 -6.71 1.01 3.04
CA VAL A 52 -7.00 0.19 4.22
C VAL A 52 -6.08 0.47 5.41
N ASP A 53 -6.60 0.30 6.62
CA ASP A 53 -5.84 0.26 7.87
C ASP A 53 -6.31 -0.95 8.68
N ARG A 54 -5.39 -1.72 9.24
CA ARG A 54 -5.70 -2.85 10.14
C ARG A 54 -6.62 -3.94 9.56
N THR A 55 -6.85 -3.97 8.24
CA THR A 55 -7.56 -5.08 7.58
C THR A 55 -6.57 -6.19 7.22
N ILE A 56 -7.03 -7.43 7.23
CA ILE A 56 -6.25 -8.57 6.73
C ILE A 56 -6.23 -8.58 5.20
N TYR A 57 -5.16 -9.12 4.62
CA TYR A 57 -4.94 -9.12 3.16
C TYR A 57 -6.03 -9.88 2.38
N ASP A 58 -6.57 -10.92 2.99
CA ASP A 58 -7.63 -11.76 2.43
C ASP A 58 -9.04 -11.33 2.87
N ASP A 59 -9.18 -10.10 3.39
CA ASP A 59 -10.50 -9.54 3.58
C ASP A 59 -11.26 -9.53 2.24
N PRO A 60 -12.55 -9.93 2.21
CA PRO A 60 -13.32 -9.99 0.97
C PRO A 60 -13.26 -8.72 0.11
N ILE A 61 -13.18 -7.53 0.74
CA ILE A 61 -13.10 -6.26 0.01
C ILE A 61 -11.73 -6.04 -0.64
N CYS A 62 -10.65 -6.51 -0.01
CA CYS A 62 -9.30 -6.49 -0.54
C CYS A 62 -9.15 -7.47 -1.72
N VAL A 63 -9.76 -8.66 -1.62
CA VAL A 63 -9.80 -9.64 -2.70
C VAL A 63 -10.59 -9.09 -3.90
N ALA A 64 -11.76 -8.50 -3.65
CA ALA A 64 -12.58 -7.87 -4.69
C ALA A 64 -11.82 -6.73 -5.38
N ALA A 65 -11.20 -5.82 -4.61
CA ALA A 65 -10.39 -4.73 -5.13
C ALA A 65 -9.28 -5.21 -6.08
N ARG A 66 -8.54 -6.24 -5.68
CA ARG A 66 -7.48 -6.83 -6.53
C ARG A 66 -8.06 -7.45 -7.81
N ARG A 67 -9.14 -8.21 -7.70
CA ARG A 67 -9.79 -8.85 -8.85
C ARG A 67 -10.31 -7.83 -9.84
N ASP A 68 -10.86 -6.73 -9.34
CA ASP A 68 -11.45 -5.66 -10.14
C ASP A 68 -10.41 -4.64 -10.63
N GLY A 69 -9.10 -4.92 -10.44
CA GLY A 69 -7.99 -4.10 -10.92
C GLY A 69 -7.83 -2.77 -10.21
N LYS A 70 -8.43 -2.61 -9.02
CA LYS A 70 -8.33 -1.40 -8.21
C LYS A 70 -7.00 -1.34 -7.49
N VAL A 71 -6.55 -0.13 -7.20
CA VAL A 71 -5.36 0.09 -6.40
C VAL A 71 -5.67 -0.20 -4.93
N LEU A 72 -5.00 -1.19 -4.35
CA LEU A 72 -5.08 -1.51 -2.92
C LEU A 72 -3.85 -0.96 -2.20
N VAL A 73 -4.03 0.01 -1.32
CA VAL A 73 -2.93 0.66 -0.57
C VAL A 73 -3.26 0.79 0.91
N THR A 74 -2.25 1.03 1.74
CA THR A 74 -2.45 1.30 3.17
C THR A 74 -2.51 2.79 3.47
N GLY A 75 -2.96 3.18 4.66
CA GLY A 75 -2.88 4.58 5.12
C GLY A 75 -1.46 5.18 5.05
N LEU A 76 -0.41 4.35 5.11
CA LEU A 76 0.98 4.80 4.98
C LEU A 76 1.30 5.34 3.58
N TRP A 77 0.67 4.80 2.54
CA TRP A 77 0.84 5.29 1.17
C TRP A 77 0.39 6.76 1.06
N VAL A 78 -0.71 7.12 1.72
CA VAL A 78 -1.20 8.50 1.75
C VAL A 78 -0.21 9.40 2.48
N GLU A 79 0.26 8.97 3.65
CA GLU A 79 1.23 9.72 4.44
C GLU A 79 2.52 9.98 3.64
N HIS A 80 3.10 8.93 3.03
CA HIS A 80 4.30 9.05 2.22
C HIS A 80 4.11 9.87 0.94
N SER A 81 2.96 9.75 0.26
CA SER A 81 2.67 10.54 -0.95
C SER A 81 2.57 12.04 -0.63
N PHE A 82 2.06 12.38 0.57
CA PHE A 82 2.02 13.76 1.05
C PHE A 82 3.39 14.30 1.43
N ASP A 83 4.23 13.50 2.10
CA ASP A 83 5.56 13.94 2.54
C ASP A 83 6.53 14.12 1.36
N LEU A 84 6.38 13.33 0.29
CA LEU A 84 7.24 13.37 -0.90
C LEU A 84 6.76 14.31 -2.00
N GLY A 85 5.50 14.78 -1.93
CA GLY A 85 4.94 15.69 -2.93
C GLY A 85 4.70 15.05 -4.32
N MET A 86 4.65 13.71 -4.44
CA MET A 86 4.40 12.98 -5.69
C MET A 86 3.49 11.77 -5.47
N THR A 87 2.75 11.34 -6.51
CA THR A 87 2.00 10.08 -6.49
C THR A 87 2.99 8.94 -6.60
N VAL A 88 3.19 8.22 -5.52
CA VAL A 88 3.96 6.99 -5.58
C VAL A 88 3.06 5.97 -6.27
N ASP A 89 3.41 5.54 -7.48
CA ASP A 89 2.68 4.45 -8.12
C ASP A 89 2.69 3.24 -7.18
N PRO A 90 1.53 2.69 -6.77
CA PRO A 90 1.47 1.51 -5.89
C PRO A 90 2.14 0.29 -6.52
N VAL A 91 2.16 0.23 -7.85
CA VAL A 91 2.82 -0.82 -8.63
C VAL A 91 4.32 -0.53 -8.82
N SER A 92 4.75 0.71 -8.56
CA SER A 92 6.18 1.05 -8.44
C SER A 92 6.74 0.76 -7.05
N ASP A 93 6.01 0.01 -6.22
CA ASP A 93 6.60 -0.95 -5.27
C ASP A 93 7.28 -2.13 -6.01
N LYS A 94 7.92 -1.86 -7.14
CA LYS A 94 9.29 -2.34 -7.30
C LYS A 94 10.11 -1.61 -6.24
N ALA A 95 9.90 -1.98 -4.98
CA ALA A 95 10.75 -1.59 -3.89
C ALA A 95 12.14 -2.01 -4.35
N GLU A 96 12.95 -1.06 -4.80
CA GLU A 96 14.37 -1.16 -4.57
C GLU A 96 14.43 -1.33 -3.07
N LEU A 97 14.60 -2.58 -2.61
CA LEU A 97 14.70 -2.91 -1.21
C LEU A 97 15.87 -2.07 -0.69
N LYS A 98 15.55 -0.90 -0.16
CA LYS A 98 16.47 0.11 0.30
C LYS A 98 16.12 0.31 1.75
N GLY A 99 16.98 -0.25 2.58
CA GLY A 99 16.85 -0.21 4.03
C GLY A 99 18.13 -0.75 4.62
N GLU A 100 18.58 -0.15 5.72
CA GLU A 100 19.83 -0.52 6.38
C GLU A 100 19.91 -2.02 6.68
N LYS A 101 18.78 -2.61 7.07
CA LYS A 101 18.65 -4.06 7.32
C LYS A 101 18.89 -4.90 6.07
N TYR A 102 18.33 -4.50 4.92
CA TYR A 102 18.49 -5.23 3.65
C TYR A 102 19.91 -5.10 3.10
N GLU A 103 20.47 -3.90 3.11
CA GLU A 103 21.85 -3.65 2.67
C GLU A 103 22.87 -4.38 3.57
N LEU A 104 22.63 -4.41 4.87
CA LEU A 104 23.46 -5.17 5.81
C LEU A 104 23.34 -6.68 5.55
N ALA A 105 22.14 -7.20 5.33
CA ALA A 105 21.93 -8.61 4.98
C ALA A 105 22.61 -9.00 3.67
N LYS A 106 22.51 -8.15 2.62
CA LYS A 106 23.25 -8.31 1.36
C LYS A 106 24.76 -8.37 1.56
N LYS A 107 25.33 -7.46 2.37
CA LYS A 107 26.77 -7.42 2.65
C LYS A 107 27.24 -8.63 3.43
N LEU A 108 26.46 -9.10 4.41
CA LEU A 108 26.85 -10.20 5.28
C LEU A 108 26.86 -11.55 4.55
N LYS A 109 26.07 -11.74 3.48
CA LYS A 109 25.91 -12.99 2.71
C LYS A 109 25.59 -14.26 3.53
N LYS A 110 25.41 -14.13 4.85
CA LYS A 110 25.02 -15.19 5.79
C LYS A 110 23.50 -15.28 5.96
N ILE A 111 22.78 -14.22 5.60
CA ILE A 111 21.34 -14.11 5.74
C ILE A 111 20.72 -14.37 4.37
N LYS A 112 19.76 -15.30 4.30
CA LYS A 112 18.98 -15.56 3.09
C LYS A 112 17.94 -14.47 2.92
N LEU A 113 17.92 -13.88 1.73
CA LEU A 113 16.91 -12.91 1.32
C LEU A 113 15.89 -13.68 0.52
N VAL A 114 14.63 -13.64 0.95
CA VAL A 114 13.51 -14.30 0.28
C VAL A 114 12.34 -13.33 0.18
N ASN A 115 11.54 -13.46 -0.86
CA ASN A 115 10.31 -12.73 -1.03
C ASN A 115 9.16 -13.36 -0.23
N HIS A 116 8.01 -12.66 -0.19
CA HIS A 116 6.85 -13.08 0.61
C HIS A 116 6.29 -14.46 0.23
N ARG A 117 6.45 -14.89 -1.04
CA ARG A 117 5.92 -16.18 -1.51
C ARG A 117 6.59 -17.37 -0.85
N TRP A 118 7.85 -17.25 -0.42
CA TRP A 118 8.52 -18.34 0.30
C TRP A 118 7.76 -18.69 1.58
N LEU A 119 7.31 -17.67 2.32
CA LEU A 119 6.56 -17.86 3.55
C LEU A 119 5.18 -18.46 3.27
N GLU A 120 4.49 -17.99 2.24
CA GLU A 120 3.18 -18.50 1.81
C GLU A 120 3.27 -19.98 1.41
N ASP A 121 4.21 -20.33 0.54
CA ASP A 121 4.38 -21.70 0.07
C ASP A 121 4.82 -22.64 1.18
N CYS A 122 5.69 -22.19 2.10
CA CYS A 122 6.08 -22.99 3.28
C CYS A 122 4.88 -23.27 4.18
N LEU A 123 4.01 -22.27 4.40
CA LEU A 123 2.80 -22.44 5.19
C LEU A 123 1.82 -23.40 4.52
N MET A 124 1.66 -23.30 3.20
CA MET A 124 0.77 -24.16 2.41
C MET A 124 1.26 -25.61 2.33
N ALA A 125 2.57 -25.80 2.15
CA ALA A 125 3.20 -27.12 2.11
C ALA A 125 3.40 -27.73 3.51
N TRP A 126 3.32 -26.89 4.55
CA TRP A 126 3.68 -27.25 5.93
C TRP A 126 5.12 -27.79 6.05
N GLU A 127 6.01 -27.26 5.22
CA GLU A 127 7.41 -27.66 5.10
C GLU A 127 8.28 -26.44 4.84
N ILE A 128 9.53 -26.46 5.28
CA ILE A 128 10.50 -25.42 4.94
C ILE A 128 11.05 -25.68 3.55
N LEU A 129 10.58 -24.90 2.57
CA LEU A 129 10.96 -25.03 1.17
C LEU A 129 12.32 -24.37 0.88
N PRO A 130 13.04 -24.77 -0.19
CA PRO A 130 14.30 -24.14 -0.56
C PRO A 130 14.14 -22.67 -0.99
N GLU A 131 15.01 -21.79 -0.49
CA GLU A 131 14.94 -20.34 -0.70
C GLU A 131 15.33 -19.89 -2.12
N ALA A 132 16.10 -20.70 -2.85
CA ALA A 132 16.74 -20.32 -4.12
C ALA A 132 15.77 -19.95 -5.26
N ARG A 133 14.47 -20.20 -5.09
CA ARG A 133 13.42 -19.85 -6.05
C ARG A 133 12.69 -18.55 -5.70
N TYR A 134 13.09 -17.91 -4.60
CA TYR A 134 12.36 -16.82 -3.96
C TYR A 134 13.20 -15.56 -3.77
N ASP A 135 14.30 -15.40 -4.50
CA ASP A 135 15.13 -14.18 -4.49
C ASP A 135 14.39 -12.92 -5.00
#